data_AF-A0A225UL94-F1
#
_entry.id   AF-A0A225UL94-F1
#
_cell.length_a   1.000
_cell.length_b   1.000
_cell.length_c   1.000
_cell.angle_alpha   90.00
_cell.angle_beta   90.00
_cell.angle_gamma   90.00
#
_symmetry.space_group_name_H-M   'P 1'
#
loop_
_entity.id
_entity.type
_entity.pdbx_description
1 polymer ?
#
loop_
_entity_poly.entity_id
_entity_poly.type
_entity_poly.pdbx_seq_one_letter_code
_entity_poly.pdbx_strand_id
1 'polypeptide(L)'
;MFVGTSVFRDGYRCGKTLFTALKRATYPERLQFGVLEQIYEGDPTCLEEYCKMAMEEWPEDQECRHKNQVTVDTRDAAESAGCTTARHLQQKLVGDQEFCMQVDGHSIFTNRWDENILADWAVIDNEMAIMTQYPHHTHDNMIKENGDNAVIDSIPHLCTTIKGGNGLTRIVGASMISKSWMPQMAALWGGGYSFSKCHAERKVLIDSHTPWLWDGEEFMRSANYWTYGYDLYSPSMLGNVLFHNYSKKPASFWKSPMDPEKKRLDTEMGANRVRLRIGLPFKGAVDTFELEKYGFGRVRSFENYLKFSNISFEGWMNDTNSCGQLQWVPYENATEVEETVGRGWK
;
A
#
# COMPACT_ATOMS: atom_id res chain seq x y z
N MET A 1 -6.58 -14.57 -4.51
CA MET A 1 -6.03 -13.22 -4.25
C MET A 1 -5.40 -13.22 -2.87
N PHE A 2 -4.20 -12.66 -2.72
CA PHE A 2 -3.56 -12.40 -1.43
C PHE A 2 -3.91 -10.99 -0.95
N VAL A 3 -4.24 -10.83 0.34
CA VAL A 3 -4.49 -9.53 0.98
C VAL A 3 -3.52 -9.37 2.15
N GLY A 4 -2.59 -8.45 2.01
CA GLY A 4 -1.57 -8.12 2.99
C GLY A 4 -1.95 -6.92 3.84
N THR A 5 -1.71 -7.02 5.15
CA THR A 5 -1.89 -5.90 6.08
C THR A 5 -0.83 -5.89 7.17
N SER A 6 -0.33 -4.70 7.51
CA SER A 6 0.59 -4.47 8.62
C SER A 6 -0.10 -3.64 9.71
N VAL A 7 -0.05 -4.10 10.95
CA VAL A 7 -0.83 -3.51 12.05
C VAL A 7 0.02 -3.31 13.29
N PHE A 8 -0.08 -2.14 13.90
CA PHE A 8 0.60 -1.81 15.15
C PHE A 8 -0.42 -1.62 16.27
N ARG A 9 -0.53 -2.63 17.16
CA ARG A 9 -1.37 -2.61 18.38
C ARG A 9 -2.83 -2.17 18.13
N ASP A 10 -3.45 -2.72 17.10
CA ASP A 10 -4.80 -2.36 16.65
C ASP A 10 -5.59 -3.61 16.19
N GLY A 11 -5.58 -4.66 17.01
CA GLY A 11 -6.19 -5.95 16.68
C GLY A 11 -7.67 -5.87 16.35
N TYR A 12 -8.45 -5.03 17.06
CA TYR A 12 -9.89 -4.91 16.81
C TYR A 12 -10.21 -4.43 15.40
N ARG A 13 -9.60 -3.33 14.95
CA ARG A 13 -9.86 -2.80 13.60
C ARG A 13 -9.24 -3.68 12.50
N CYS A 14 -8.16 -4.40 12.82
CA CYS A 14 -7.61 -5.42 11.94
C CYS A 14 -8.56 -6.61 11.77
N GLY A 15 -9.10 -7.14 12.87
CA GLY A 15 -10.12 -8.18 12.84
C GLY A 15 -11.35 -7.75 12.05
N LYS A 16 -11.76 -6.47 12.18
CA LYS A 16 -12.84 -5.89 11.37
C LYS A 16 -12.49 -5.82 9.87
N THR A 17 -11.24 -5.53 9.55
CA THR A 17 -10.74 -5.53 8.16
C THR A 17 -10.88 -6.93 7.55
N LEU A 18 -10.36 -7.96 8.24
CA LEU A 18 -10.51 -9.37 7.81
C LEU A 18 -11.99 -9.77 7.70
N PHE A 19 -12.78 -9.42 8.71
CA PHE A 19 -14.20 -9.77 8.77
C PHE A 19 -14.97 -9.20 7.60
N THR A 20 -14.80 -7.91 7.30
CA THR A 20 -15.51 -7.31 6.17
C THR A 20 -14.99 -7.79 4.83
N ALA A 21 -13.68 -8.06 4.68
CA ALA A 21 -13.14 -8.66 3.47
C ALA A 21 -13.76 -10.04 3.18
N LEU A 22 -13.81 -10.92 4.18
CA LEU A 22 -14.32 -12.28 4.03
C LEU A 22 -15.85 -12.32 3.92
N LYS A 23 -16.57 -11.61 4.79
CA LYS A 23 -18.04 -11.60 4.77
C LYS A 23 -18.61 -11.05 3.47
N ARG A 24 -17.94 -10.05 2.87
CA ARG A 24 -18.47 -9.25 1.77
C ARG A 24 -17.89 -9.62 0.40
N ALA A 25 -16.97 -10.58 0.33
CA ALA A 25 -16.49 -11.13 -0.94
C ALA A 25 -17.55 -12.04 -1.57
N THR A 26 -17.61 -12.09 -2.90
CA THR A 26 -18.40 -13.08 -3.64
C THR A 26 -17.75 -14.47 -3.55
N TYR A 27 -16.42 -14.54 -3.56
CA TYR A 27 -15.63 -15.78 -3.51
C TYR A 27 -14.63 -15.77 -2.34
N PRO A 28 -15.11 -15.77 -1.08
CA PRO A 28 -14.25 -15.67 0.08
C PRO A 28 -13.22 -16.80 0.16
N GLU A 29 -13.51 -18.00 -0.37
CA GLU A 29 -12.62 -19.15 -0.39
C GLU A 29 -11.35 -18.94 -1.24
N ARG A 30 -11.35 -17.94 -2.14
CA ARG A 30 -10.21 -17.61 -3.01
C ARG A 30 -9.26 -16.59 -2.40
N LEU A 31 -9.56 -16.12 -1.19
CA LEU A 31 -8.76 -15.14 -0.48
C LEU A 31 -7.72 -15.82 0.40
N GLN A 32 -6.55 -15.22 0.50
CA GLN A 32 -5.50 -15.59 1.46
C GLN A 32 -5.01 -14.30 2.11
N PHE A 33 -4.78 -14.30 3.41
CA PHE A 33 -4.41 -13.12 4.17
C PHE A 33 -3.03 -13.29 4.79
N GLY A 34 -2.19 -12.26 4.66
CA GLY A 34 -0.94 -12.15 5.37
C GLY A 34 -0.97 -10.95 6.30
N VAL A 35 -1.02 -11.22 7.60
CA VAL A 35 -1.08 -10.19 8.64
C VAL A 35 0.29 -10.11 9.31
N LEU A 36 0.98 -8.98 9.16
CA LEU A 36 2.03 -8.63 10.11
C LEU A 36 1.39 -7.85 11.24
N GLU A 37 1.41 -8.38 12.46
CA GLU A 37 0.95 -7.65 13.63
C GLU A 37 2.10 -7.41 14.61
N GLN A 38 2.11 -6.21 15.20
CA GLN A 38 3.11 -5.78 16.16
C GLN A 38 2.40 -5.44 17.46
N ILE A 39 2.57 -6.29 18.48
CA ILE A 39 1.76 -6.28 19.70
C ILE A 39 2.63 -6.42 20.96
N TYR A 40 2.08 -6.04 22.11
CA TYR A 40 2.57 -6.48 23.42
C TYR A 40 1.74 -7.65 23.94
N GLU A 41 2.26 -8.30 24.98
CA GLU A 41 1.47 -9.25 25.76
C GLU A 41 0.17 -8.60 26.26
N GLY A 42 -0.96 -9.26 25.99
CA GLY A 42 -2.30 -8.81 26.38
C GLY A 42 -2.97 -7.82 25.42
N ASP A 43 -2.29 -7.33 24.39
CA ASP A 43 -2.96 -6.60 23.32
C ASP A 43 -3.90 -7.55 22.54
N PRO A 44 -5.09 -7.09 22.09
CA PRO A 44 -5.94 -7.87 21.19
C PRO A 44 -5.20 -8.21 19.90
N THR A 45 -5.24 -9.47 19.49
CA THR A 45 -4.67 -9.92 18.20
C THR A 45 -5.68 -9.74 17.07
N CYS A 46 -5.19 -9.60 15.84
CA CYS A 46 -6.05 -9.43 14.68
C CYS A 46 -6.96 -10.66 14.45
N LEU A 47 -6.39 -11.86 14.57
CA LEU A 47 -7.10 -13.10 14.29
C LEU A 47 -8.15 -13.43 15.36
N GLU A 48 -7.87 -13.19 16.64
CA GLU A 48 -8.86 -13.42 17.71
C GLU A 48 -10.04 -12.47 17.57
N GLU A 49 -9.80 -11.19 17.27
CA GLU A 49 -10.87 -10.21 17.07
C GLU A 49 -11.72 -10.53 15.82
N TYR A 50 -11.09 -11.00 14.74
CA TYR A 50 -11.81 -11.57 13.60
C TYR A 50 -12.70 -12.74 14.02
N CYS A 51 -12.15 -13.72 14.76
CA CYS A 51 -12.90 -14.89 15.19
C CYS A 51 -14.10 -14.56 16.07
N LYS A 52 -13.98 -13.57 16.97
CA LYS A 52 -15.12 -13.06 17.77
C LYS A 52 -16.26 -12.60 16.86
N MET A 53 -15.96 -11.75 15.87
CA MET A 53 -16.94 -11.25 14.91
C MET A 53 -17.51 -12.37 14.03
N ALA A 54 -16.68 -13.34 13.62
CA ALA A 54 -17.11 -14.47 12.82
C ALA A 54 -18.09 -15.38 13.59
N MET A 55 -17.86 -15.64 14.87
CA MET A 55 -18.77 -16.42 15.72
C MET A 55 -20.12 -15.71 15.94
N GLU A 56 -20.11 -14.38 16.08
CA GLU A 56 -21.35 -13.59 16.20
C GLU A 56 -22.17 -13.63 14.91
N GLU A 57 -21.51 -13.57 13.74
CA GLU A 57 -22.17 -13.60 12.43
C GLU A 57 -22.65 -15.00 12.03
N TRP A 58 -21.84 -16.02 12.33
CA TRP A 58 -22.09 -17.41 11.94
C TRP A 58 -22.05 -18.32 13.18
N PRO A 59 -23.08 -18.25 14.06
CA PRO A 59 -23.07 -18.93 15.35
C PRO A 59 -23.06 -20.46 15.26
N GLU A 60 -23.46 -21.02 14.12
CA GLU A 60 -23.42 -22.46 13.85
C GLU A 60 -22.00 -22.99 13.52
N ASP A 61 -21.04 -22.09 13.29
CA ASP A 61 -19.66 -22.41 12.92
C ASP A 61 -18.75 -22.32 14.16
N GLN A 62 -18.43 -23.48 14.75
CA GLN A 62 -17.66 -23.55 15.99
C GLN A 62 -16.14 -23.38 15.81
N GLU A 63 -15.63 -23.37 14.57
CA GLU A 63 -14.18 -23.44 14.31
C GLU A 63 -13.55 -22.11 13.84
N CYS A 64 -14.26 -20.99 13.99
CA CYS A 64 -13.87 -19.70 13.42
C CYS A 64 -13.69 -19.79 11.90
N ARG A 65 -14.79 -19.55 11.17
CA ARG A 65 -14.84 -19.62 9.71
C ARG A 65 -13.66 -18.94 9.03
N HIS A 66 -13.10 -19.54 7.98
CA HIS A 66 -11.98 -19.01 7.18
C HIS A 66 -10.66 -18.75 7.93
N LYS A 67 -10.52 -19.15 9.21
CA LYS A 67 -9.26 -18.99 9.97
C LYS A 67 -8.03 -19.54 9.23
N ASN A 68 -8.18 -20.66 8.52
CA ASN A 68 -7.10 -21.31 7.77
C ASN A 68 -6.61 -20.52 6.55
N GLN A 69 -7.32 -19.44 6.16
CA GLN A 69 -6.89 -18.53 5.09
C GLN A 69 -6.05 -17.36 5.63
N VAL A 70 -5.80 -17.29 6.94
CA VAL A 70 -5.08 -16.18 7.58
C VAL A 70 -3.74 -16.68 8.12
N THR A 71 -2.65 -16.16 7.56
CA THR A 71 -1.29 -16.32 8.10
C THR A 71 -0.91 -15.08 8.87
N VAL A 72 -0.48 -15.24 10.13
CA VAL A 72 -0.08 -14.15 11.02
C VAL A 72 1.41 -14.24 11.33
N ASP A 73 2.14 -13.14 11.11
CA ASP A 73 3.50 -12.92 11.57
C ASP A 73 3.45 -11.91 12.73
N THR A 74 3.46 -12.44 13.95
CA THR A 74 3.40 -11.65 15.18
C THR A 74 4.80 -11.21 15.61
N ARG A 75 4.96 -9.91 15.87
CA ARG A 75 6.21 -9.28 16.32
C ARG A 75 5.99 -8.52 17.62
N ASP A 76 7.05 -8.34 18.38
CA ASP A 76 7.02 -7.45 19.54
C ASP A 76 6.87 -5.99 19.09
N ALA A 77 5.88 -5.28 19.63
CA ALA A 77 5.68 -3.86 19.37
C ALA A 77 6.87 -2.98 19.82
N ALA A 78 7.70 -3.45 20.76
CA ALA A 78 8.93 -2.77 21.18
C ALA A 78 9.97 -2.70 20.06
N GLU A 79 9.99 -3.71 19.18
CA GLU A 79 10.93 -3.80 18.05
C GLU A 79 10.43 -3.06 16.80
N SER A 80 9.29 -2.37 16.89
CA SER A 80 8.76 -1.63 15.74
C SER A 80 9.69 -0.53 15.26
N ALA A 81 9.80 -0.42 13.94
CA ALA A 81 10.61 0.60 13.29
C ALA A 81 9.85 1.34 12.16
N GLY A 82 8.52 1.37 12.22
CA GLY A 82 7.68 2.13 11.28
C GLY A 82 7.11 1.34 10.10
N CYS A 83 6.49 2.04 9.16
CA CYS A 83 5.68 1.43 8.10
C CYS A 83 6.51 0.69 7.04
N THR A 84 7.68 1.19 6.65
CA THR A 84 8.54 0.56 5.64
C THR A 84 9.02 -0.82 6.07
N THR A 85 9.51 -0.94 7.31
CA THR A 85 9.96 -2.22 7.86
C THR A 85 8.80 -3.18 8.07
N ALA A 86 7.65 -2.69 8.54
CA ALA A 86 6.45 -3.50 8.69
C ALA A 86 5.96 -4.04 7.34
N ARG A 87 5.85 -3.20 6.32
CA ARG A 87 5.43 -3.66 4.98
C ARG A 87 6.48 -4.58 4.35
N HIS A 88 7.77 -4.35 4.56
CA HIS A 88 8.83 -5.28 4.12
C HIS A 88 8.65 -6.68 4.73
N LEU A 89 8.35 -6.76 6.04
CA LEU A 89 8.12 -8.05 6.69
C LEU A 89 6.83 -8.71 6.18
N GLN A 90 5.74 -7.94 6.04
CA GLN A 90 4.48 -8.42 5.48
C GLN A 90 4.64 -8.92 4.03
N GLN A 91 5.51 -8.28 3.24
CA GLN A 91 5.79 -8.69 1.86
C GLN A 91 6.36 -10.12 1.78
N LYS A 92 7.01 -10.61 2.84
CA LYS A 92 7.51 -12.01 2.92
C LYS A 92 6.41 -13.05 3.04
N LEU A 93 5.17 -12.63 3.39
CA LEU A 93 4.01 -13.50 3.46
C LEU A 93 3.31 -13.68 2.09
N VAL A 94 3.71 -12.91 1.08
CA VAL A 94 3.19 -13.04 -0.29
C VAL A 94 3.57 -14.42 -0.83
N GLY A 95 2.56 -15.21 -1.22
CA GLY A 95 2.74 -16.53 -1.80
C GLY A 95 2.73 -16.52 -3.32
N ASP A 96 2.19 -17.58 -3.91
CA ASP A 96 2.07 -17.83 -5.35
C ASP A 96 0.72 -17.37 -5.93
N GLN A 97 -0.07 -16.60 -5.18
CA GLN A 97 -1.34 -16.07 -5.65
C GLN A 97 -1.16 -15.20 -6.90
N GLU A 98 -2.19 -15.15 -7.75
CA GLU A 98 -2.17 -14.36 -8.98
C GLU A 98 -2.23 -12.86 -8.71
N PHE A 99 -3.17 -12.44 -7.85
CA PHE A 99 -3.38 -11.03 -7.48
C PHE A 99 -3.05 -10.79 -6.01
N CYS A 100 -2.44 -9.64 -5.74
CA CYS A 100 -2.04 -9.15 -4.43
C CYS A 100 -2.68 -7.79 -4.16
N MET A 101 -3.17 -7.62 -2.93
CA MET A 101 -3.69 -6.37 -2.41
C MET A 101 -2.94 -6.01 -1.13
N GLN A 102 -2.37 -4.82 -1.03
CA GLN A 102 -1.93 -4.25 0.24
C GLN A 102 -2.98 -3.26 0.74
N VAL A 103 -3.34 -3.37 2.02
CA VAL A 103 -4.28 -2.47 2.69
C VAL A 103 -3.78 -2.07 4.07
N ASP A 104 -4.29 -0.96 4.59
CA ASP A 104 -4.10 -0.62 6.00
C ASP A 104 -4.96 -1.52 6.89
N GLY A 105 -4.48 -1.80 8.11
CA GLY A 105 -5.15 -2.69 9.09
C GLY A 105 -6.44 -2.17 9.72
N HIS A 106 -7.02 -1.11 9.20
CA HIS A 106 -8.29 -0.55 9.66
C HIS A 106 -9.12 -0.12 8.45
N SER A 107 -9.17 -1.00 7.46
CA SER A 107 -9.91 -0.84 6.23
C SER A 107 -11.26 -1.57 6.31
N ILE A 108 -12.26 -1.07 5.59
CA ILE A 108 -13.60 -1.66 5.51
C ILE A 108 -13.93 -1.91 4.05
N PHE A 109 -14.16 -3.17 3.70
CA PHE A 109 -14.52 -3.59 2.34
C PHE A 109 -16.03 -3.49 2.09
N THR A 110 -16.46 -3.22 0.86
CA THR A 110 -17.88 -3.26 0.47
C THR A 110 -18.30 -4.63 -0.05
N ASN A 111 -19.60 -4.86 -0.22
CA ASN A 111 -20.11 -6.06 -0.89
C ASN A 111 -19.55 -6.21 -2.31
N ARG A 112 -19.20 -7.46 -2.67
CA ARG A 112 -18.66 -7.89 -3.96
C ARG A 112 -17.36 -7.20 -4.35
N TRP A 113 -16.58 -6.75 -3.37
CA TRP A 113 -15.35 -6.00 -3.61
C TRP A 113 -14.34 -6.76 -4.46
N ASP A 114 -14.27 -8.08 -4.31
CA ASP A 114 -13.33 -8.98 -4.97
C ASP A 114 -13.61 -9.12 -6.47
N GLU A 115 -14.89 -9.20 -6.87
CA GLU A 115 -15.26 -9.16 -8.29
C GLU A 115 -15.07 -7.77 -8.88
N ASN A 116 -15.51 -6.73 -8.17
CA ASN A 116 -15.49 -5.36 -8.66
C ASN A 116 -14.06 -4.84 -8.88
N ILE A 117 -13.12 -5.15 -7.97
CA ILE A 117 -11.72 -4.75 -8.11
C ILE A 117 -11.04 -5.49 -9.28
N LEU A 118 -11.38 -6.76 -9.51
CA LEU A 118 -10.86 -7.54 -10.63
C LEU A 118 -11.42 -7.04 -11.97
N ALA A 119 -12.72 -6.74 -12.02
CA ALA A 119 -13.36 -6.16 -13.21
C ALA A 119 -12.78 -4.78 -13.56
N ASP A 120 -12.52 -3.95 -12.54
CA ASP A 120 -11.91 -2.64 -12.73
C ASP A 120 -10.45 -2.73 -13.19
N TRP A 121 -9.68 -3.67 -12.63
CA TRP A 121 -8.30 -3.92 -13.08
C TRP A 121 -8.26 -4.45 -14.51
N ALA A 122 -9.18 -5.36 -14.89
CA ALA A 122 -9.19 -5.99 -16.20
C ALA A 122 -9.40 -4.99 -17.35
N VAL A 123 -10.19 -3.93 -17.15
CA VAL A 123 -10.41 -2.90 -18.19
C VAL A 123 -9.20 -1.99 -18.43
N ILE A 124 -8.16 -2.07 -17.58
CA ILE A 124 -6.90 -1.34 -17.79
C ILE A 124 -6.13 -1.93 -18.97
N ASP A 125 -6.30 -3.22 -19.23
CA ASP A 125 -5.60 -3.96 -20.32
C ASP A 125 -4.06 -3.82 -20.22
N ASN A 126 -3.53 -3.96 -19.00
CA ASN A 126 -2.10 -3.85 -18.71
C ASN A 126 -1.72 -4.81 -17.56
N GLU A 127 -1.02 -5.90 -17.87
CA GLU A 127 -0.53 -6.88 -16.88
C GLU A 127 0.43 -6.26 -15.84
N MET A 128 1.05 -5.12 -16.16
CA MET A 128 1.93 -4.36 -15.26
C MET A 128 1.19 -3.26 -14.48
N ALA A 129 -0.15 -3.26 -14.49
CA ALA A 129 -0.95 -2.25 -13.79
C ALA A 129 -1.03 -2.47 -12.28
N ILE A 130 -0.93 -1.36 -11.54
CA ILE A 130 -1.15 -1.28 -10.10
C ILE A 130 -2.22 -0.24 -9.82
N MET A 131 -3.38 -0.68 -9.32
CA MET A 131 -4.39 0.24 -8.81
C MET A 131 -4.03 0.70 -7.41
N THR A 132 -4.02 2.00 -7.16
CA THR A 132 -3.60 2.59 -5.89
C THR A 132 -4.32 3.90 -5.57
N GLN A 133 -4.60 4.12 -4.29
CA GLN A 133 -5.20 5.36 -3.80
C GLN A 133 -5.02 5.53 -2.29
N TYR A 134 -5.37 6.70 -1.77
CA TYR A 134 -5.80 6.82 -0.37
C TYR A 134 -7.31 6.59 -0.28
N PRO A 135 -7.78 5.55 0.40
CA PRO A 135 -9.21 5.30 0.52
C PRO A 135 -9.95 6.43 1.20
N HIS A 136 -11.23 6.60 0.86
CA HIS A 136 -12.12 7.51 1.58
C HIS A 136 -12.34 7.08 3.03
N HIS A 137 -12.70 8.03 3.89
CA HIS A 137 -13.14 7.68 5.23
C HIS A 137 -14.48 6.91 5.21
N THR A 138 -14.69 6.05 6.21
CA THR A 138 -15.92 5.30 6.47
C THR A 138 -17.04 6.21 7.01
N HIS A 139 -17.46 7.21 6.24
CA HIS A 139 -18.64 8.02 6.59
C HIS A 139 -19.94 7.23 6.37
N ASP A 140 -21.01 7.59 7.09
CA ASP A 140 -22.31 6.92 7.04
C ASP A 140 -22.93 6.89 5.62
N ASN A 141 -22.54 7.82 4.76
CA ASN A 141 -23.01 7.92 3.38
C ASN A 141 -22.10 7.24 2.34
N MET A 142 -21.03 6.56 2.76
CA MET A 142 -20.06 5.92 1.87
C MET A 142 -20.27 4.41 1.77
N ILE A 143 -20.68 3.79 2.86
CA ILE A 143 -21.03 2.37 2.94
C ILE A 143 -22.43 2.28 3.52
N LYS A 144 -23.36 1.69 2.78
CA LYS A 144 -24.74 1.48 3.24
C LYS A 144 -24.75 0.48 4.40
N GLU A 145 -25.82 0.49 5.20
CA GLU A 145 -25.96 -0.39 6.36
C GLU A 145 -25.81 -1.89 6.00
N ASN A 146 -26.28 -2.29 4.82
CA ASN A 146 -26.15 -3.66 4.31
C ASN A 146 -24.73 -4.01 3.78
N GLY A 147 -23.79 -3.06 3.80
CA GLY A 147 -22.42 -3.23 3.30
C GLY A 147 -22.21 -2.86 1.84
N ASP A 148 -23.25 -2.44 1.11
CA ASP A 148 -23.11 -1.99 -0.27
C ASP A 148 -22.33 -0.68 -0.37
N ASN A 149 -21.60 -0.54 -1.46
CA ASN A 149 -20.95 0.72 -1.82
C ASN A 149 -22.02 1.77 -2.14
N ALA A 150 -21.92 2.96 -1.54
CA ALA A 150 -22.84 4.05 -1.84
C ALA A 150 -22.58 4.72 -3.20
N VAL A 151 -21.49 4.33 -3.90
CA VAL A 151 -21.03 4.84 -5.21
C VAL A 151 -21.10 6.36 -5.28
N ILE A 152 -19.97 6.99 -5.01
CA ILE A 152 -19.84 8.44 -5.12
C ILE A 152 -19.18 8.82 -6.45
N ASP A 153 -19.65 9.93 -7.02
CA ASP A 153 -19.10 10.50 -8.25
C ASP A 153 -17.72 11.16 -8.04
N SER A 154 -17.06 11.01 -6.89
CA SER A 154 -15.79 11.67 -6.56
C SER A 154 -14.83 10.72 -5.87
N ILE A 155 -13.89 10.18 -6.64
CA ILE A 155 -12.93 9.19 -6.14
C ILE A 155 -11.56 9.80 -5.84
N PRO A 156 -10.79 9.23 -4.90
CA PRO A 156 -9.46 9.70 -4.57
C PRO A 156 -8.47 9.53 -5.74
N HIS A 157 -7.60 10.50 -5.94
CA HIS A 157 -6.51 10.46 -6.90
C HIS A 157 -5.27 11.15 -6.34
N LEU A 158 -4.13 10.48 -6.37
CA LEU A 158 -2.89 10.99 -5.81
C LEU A 158 -2.10 11.72 -6.90
N CYS A 159 -2.00 13.05 -6.77
CA CYS A 159 -1.29 13.85 -7.76
C CYS A 159 -0.51 15.05 -7.20
N THR A 160 -0.59 15.32 -5.89
CA THR A 160 0.07 16.47 -5.25
C THR A 160 1.11 16.03 -4.23
N THR A 161 2.25 16.71 -4.24
CA THR A 161 3.33 16.50 -3.28
C THR A 161 3.76 17.81 -2.64
N ILE A 162 4.31 17.69 -1.43
CA ILE A 162 4.95 18.77 -0.67
C ILE A 162 6.30 18.30 -0.15
N LYS A 163 7.12 19.24 0.30
CA LYS A 163 8.30 18.94 1.09
C LYS A 163 7.90 18.57 2.53
N GLY A 164 8.19 17.34 2.93
CA GLY A 164 7.92 16.81 4.26
C GLY A 164 8.81 17.41 5.36
N GLY A 165 8.58 17.00 6.61
CA GLY A 165 9.28 17.52 7.79
C GLY A 165 10.77 17.16 7.81
N ASN A 166 11.14 16.04 7.21
CA ASN A 166 12.54 15.66 6.97
C ASN A 166 13.09 16.24 5.66
N GLY A 167 12.32 17.02 4.90
CA GLY A 167 12.75 17.57 3.61
C GLY A 167 12.63 16.62 2.42
N LEU A 168 12.16 15.38 2.60
CA LEU A 168 11.85 14.44 1.52
C LEU A 168 10.44 14.69 0.96
N THR A 169 10.16 14.11 -0.21
CA THR A 169 8.84 14.21 -0.85
C THR A 169 7.76 13.55 -0.01
N ARG A 170 6.68 14.27 0.25
CA ARG A 170 5.49 13.79 0.93
C ARG A 170 4.27 13.97 0.03
N ILE A 171 3.44 12.95 -0.09
CA ILE A 171 2.13 13.07 -0.73
C ILE A 171 1.19 13.77 0.28
N VAL A 172 0.53 14.85 -0.13
CA VAL A 172 -0.22 15.74 0.79
C VAL A 172 -1.46 15.05 1.36
N GLY A 173 -2.12 14.28 0.50
CA GLY A 173 -3.46 13.74 0.67
C GLY A 173 -4.03 13.41 -0.71
N ALA A 174 -5.22 12.82 -0.75
CA ALA A 174 -5.89 12.58 -2.01
C ALA A 174 -6.46 13.89 -2.58
N SER A 175 -6.18 14.12 -3.86
CA SER A 175 -7.05 14.95 -4.69
C SER A 175 -8.24 14.11 -5.14
N MET A 176 -9.13 14.69 -5.94
CA MET A 176 -10.39 14.05 -6.32
C MET A 176 -10.58 14.06 -7.83
N ILE A 177 -10.93 12.91 -8.40
CA ILE A 177 -11.41 12.80 -9.77
C ILE A 177 -12.91 12.56 -9.74
N SER A 178 -13.65 13.40 -10.47
CA SER A 178 -15.09 13.24 -10.60
C SER A 178 -15.46 12.32 -11.76
N LYS A 179 -16.48 11.48 -11.58
CA LYS A 179 -17.07 10.61 -12.61
C LYS A 179 -16.03 9.77 -13.35
N SER A 180 -15.10 9.18 -12.60
CA SER A 180 -14.08 8.29 -13.15
C SER A 180 -14.71 6.93 -13.49
N TRP A 181 -15.09 6.74 -14.75
CA TRP A 181 -15.71 5.49 -15.24
C TRP A 181 -14.70 4.40 -15.59
N MET A 182 -13.42 4.76 -15.73
CA MET A 182 -12.31 3.83 -15.95
C MET A 182 -11.14 4.21 -15.04
N PRO A 183 -10.27 3.27 -14.68
CA PRO A 183 -9.06 3.60 -13.93
C PRO A 183 -8.23 4.68 -14.63
N GLN A 184 -7.70 5.61 -13.86
CA GLN A 184 -6.96 6.77 -14.37
C GLN A 184 -5.50 6.64 -14.03
N MET A 185 -4.63 6.78 -15.04
CA MET A 185 -3.19 6.74 -14.84
C MET A 185 -2.76 7.77 -13.79
N ALA A 186 -1.94 7.34 -12.85
CA ALA A 186 -1.43 8.12 -11.73
C ALA A 186 0.10 8.03 -11.69
N ALA A 187 0.73 9.01 -11.04
CA ALA A 187 2.18 8.97 -10.82
C ALA A 187 2.56 8.57 -9.39
N LEU A 188 1.60 8.57 -8.47
CA LEU A 188 1.84 8.43 -7.04
C LEU A 188 1.11 7.22 -6.47
N TRP A 189 1.80 6.49 -5.60
CA TRP A 189 1.34 5.32 -4.88
C TRP A 189 0.91 5.70 -3.46
N GLY A 190 -0.19 5.12 -3.00
CA GLY A 190 -0.68 5.24 -1.63
C GLY A 190 -0.71 3.88 -0.95
N GLY A 191 -0.20 3.81 0.29
CA GLY A 191 -0.05 2.55 0.98
C GLY A 191 -1.33 1.89 1.50
N GLY A 192 -2.43 2.64 1.56
CA GLY A 192 -3.71 2.16 2.10
C GLY A 192 -4.56 1.35 1.11
N TYR A 193 -4.22 1.38 -0.18
CA TYR A 193 -4.81 0.56 -1.23
C TYR A 193 -3.76 0.38 -2.34
N SER A 194 -3.35 -0.86 -2.60
CA SER A 194 -2.45 -1.19 -3.70
C SER A 194 -2.80 -2.58 -4.24
N PHE A 195 -3.46 -2.66 -5.39
CA PHE A 195 -3.94 -3.89 -6.01
C PHE A 195 -3.29 -4.13 -7.37
N SER A 196 -2.73 -5.33 -7.57
CA SER A 196 -2.03 -5.70 -8.81
C SER A 196 -1.84 -7.22 -8.91
N LYS A 197 -1.27 -7.69 -10.02
CA LYS A 197 -0.69 -9.04 -10.07
C LYS A 197 0.46 -9.16 -9.06
N CYS A 198 0.54 -10.27 -8.34
CA CYS A 198 1.52 -10.45 -7.26
C CYS A 198 2.99 -10.41 -7.71
N HIS A 199 3.29 -10.51 -9.01
CA HIS A 199 4.66 -10.32 -9.46
C HIS A 199 5.18 -8.90 -9.16
N ALA A 200 4.31 -7.90 -9.02
CA ALA A 200 4.68 -6.57 -8.56
C ALA A 200 5.32 -6.60 -7.16
N GLU A 201 4.65 -7.24 -6.21
CA GLU A 201 5.12 -7.34 -4.83
C GLU A 201 6.34 -8.24 -4.68
N ARG A 202 6.44 -9.32 -5.48
CA ARG A 202 7.62 -10.22 -5.43
C ARG A 202 8.86 -9.60 -6.07
N LYS A 203 8.69 -8.74 -7.08
CA LYS A 203 9.80 -8.14 -7.85
C LYS A 203 10.27 -6.82 -7.26
N VAL A 204 9.34 -5.95 -6.86
CA VAL A 204 9.66 -4.62 -6.34
C VAL A 204 9.63 -4.68 -4.82
N LEU A 205 10.80 -4.76 -4.21
CA LEU A 205 10.92 -4.92 -2.76
C LEU A 205 10.74 -3.60 -2.00
N ILE A 206 10.20 -3.69 -0.80
CA ILE A 206 10.19 -2.56 0.15
C ILE A 206 11.52 -2.54 0.90
N ASP A 207 12.17 -1.38 0.94
CA ASP A 207 13.51 -1.20 1.48
C ASP A 207 13.52 -1.31 3.01
N SER A 208 13.99 -2.44 3.53
CA SER A 208 14.08 -2.72 4.97
C SER A 208 15.01 -1.79 5.73
N HIS A 209 15.91 -1.08 5.04
CA HIS A 209 16.93 -0.22 5.66
C HIS A 209 16.50 1.24 5.71
N THR A 210 15.19 1.48 5.81
CA THR A 210 14.58 2.81 5.96
C THR A 210 13.72 2.90 7.23
N PRO A 211 14.23 2.49 8.41
CA PRO A 211 13.46 2.57 9.66
C PRO A 211 13.04 4.02 9.94
N TRP A 212 11.83 4.17 10.48
CA TRP A 212 11.23 5.46 10.84
C TRP A 212 11.02 6.42 9.66
N LEU A 213 11.12 5.94 8.42
CA LEU A 213 10.80 6.72 7.23
C LEU A 213 9.28 6.86 7.09
N TRP A 214 8.80 8.09 7.05
CA TRP A 214 7.40 8.42 6.77
C TRP A 214 7.31 9.30 5.53
N ASP A 215 7.80 10.53 5.62
CA ASP A 215 7.95 11.39 4.45
C ASP A 215 9.07 10.78 3.57
N GLY A 216 8.71 10.42 2.33
CA GLY A 216 9.59 9.83 1.32
C GLY A 216 9.22 8.39 0.92
N GLU A 217 8.62 7.60 1.83
CA GLU A 217 8.42 6.16 1.58
C GLU A 217 7.49 5.87 0.39
N GLU A 218 6.37 6.58 0.29
CA GLU A 218 5.40 6.38 -0.78
C GLU A 218 5.89 6.92 -2.12
N PHE A 219 6.61 8.04 -2.11
CA PHE A 219 7.26 8.56 -3.31
C PHE A 219 8.31 7.59 -3.84
N MET A 220 9.12 7.01 -2.94
CA MET A 220 10.11 5.98 -3.31
C MET A 220 9.42 4.72 -3.83
N ARG A 221 8.31 4.29 -3.23
CA ARG A 221 7.52 3.15 -3.72
C ARG A 221 6.97 3.40 -5.13
N SER A 222 6.47 4.61 -5.38
CA SER A 222 5.99 5.07 -6.70
C SER A 222 7.09 4.97 -7.75
N ALA A 223 8.26 5.55 -7.45
CA ALA A 223 9.43 5.54 -8.33
C ALA A 223 9.96 4.12 -8.57
N ASN A 224 10.01 3.28 -7.53
CA ASN A 224 10.44 1.89 -7.67
C ASN A 224 9.50 1.13 -8.60
N TYR A 225 8.19 1.22 -8.42
CA TYR A 225 7.26 0.56 -9.33
C TYR A 225 7.44 1.02 -10.78
N TRP A 226 7.49 2.34 -11.00
CA TRP A 226 7.57 2.90 -12.33
C TRP A 226 8.86 2.50 -13.07
N THR A 227 10.01 2.56 -12.39
CA THR A 227 11.32 2.19 -12.95
C THR A 227 11.46 0.69 -13.24
N TYR A 228 10.67 -0.16 -12.57
CA TYR A 228 10.55 -1.59 -12.85
C TYR A 228 9.51 -1.93 -13.95
N GLY A 229 8.89 -0.91 -14.56
CA GLY A 229 7.96 -1.08 -15.69
C GLY A 229 6.48 -1.10 -15.33
N TYR A 230 6.13 -0.95 -14.05
CA TYR A 230 4.74 -0.93 -13.60
C TYR A 230 4.10 0.45 -13.78
N ASP A 231 2.82 0.48 -14.12
CA ASP A 231 2.06 1.72 -14.27
C ASP A 231 1.00 1.81 -13.16
N LEU A 232 0.95 2.98 -12.52
CA LEU A 232 0.01 3.23 -11.41
C LEU A 232 -1.29 3.80 -11.96
N TYR A 233 -2.41 3.42 -11.34
CA TYR A 233 -3.73 3.90 -11.69
C TYR A 233 -4.53 4.18 -10.41
N SER A 234 -5.25 5.29 -10.32
CA SER A 234 -6.38 5.36 -9.39
C SER A 234 -7.52 4.51 -9.96
N PRO A 235 -8.27 3.75 -9.15
CA PRO A 235 -9.37 2.92 -9.63
C PRO A 235 -10.48 3.77 -10.27
N SER A 236 -11.46 3.14 -10.91
CA SER A 236 -12.72 3.82 -11.27
C SER A 236 -13.68 3.85 -10.08
N MET A 237 -14.89 4.38 -10.28
CA MET A 237 -15.98 4.25 -9.31
C MET A 237 -16.31 2.78 -8.98
N LEU A 238 -16.08 1.84 -9.91
CA LEU A 238 -16.28 0.41 -9.68
C LEU A 238 -15.22 -0.16 -8.71
N GLY A 239 -13.95 0.18 -8.92
CA GLY A 239 -12.83 -0.30 -8.09
C GLY A 239 -12.66 0.41 -6.75
N ASN A 240 -13.45 1.45 -6.46
CA ASN A 240 -13.49 2.12 -5.16
C ASN A 240 -14.25 1.29 -4.11
N VAL A 241 -13.74 0.10 -3.79
CA VAL A 241 -14.43 -0.96 -3.02
C VAL A 241 -14.02 -1.03 -1.54
N LEU A 242 -13.18 -0.11 -1.10
CA LEU A 242 -12.54 -0.14 0.22
C LEU A 242 -12.42 1.28 0.78
N PHE A 243 -12.67 1.40 2.08
CA PHE A 243 -12.64 2.66 2.83
C PHE A 243 -11.74 2.52 4.07
N HIS A 244 -11.18 3.63 4.53
CA HIS A 244 -10.23 3.67 5.62
C HIS A 244 -10.84 4.30 6.88
N ASN A 245 -10.66 3.67 8.03
CA ASN A 245 -11.10 4.23 9.30
C ASN A 245 -10.06 5.22 9.88
N TYR A 246 -10.20 6.50 9.52
CA TYR A 246 -9.40 7.62 10.03
C TYR A 246 -9.71 8.05 11.46
N SER A 247 -10.53 7.31 12.21
CA SER A 247 -10.71 7.55 13.64
C SER A 247 -9.38 7.42 14.39
N LYS A 248 -9.32 8.05 15.57
CA LYS A 248 -8.15 8.04 16.42
C LYS A 248 -7.64 6.62 16.65
N LYS A 249 -6.38 6.39 16.28
CA LYS A 249 -5.71 5.11 16.49
C LYS A 249 -5.46 4.82 17.98
N PRO A 250 -5.52 3.55 18.40
CA PRO A 250 -5.32 3.16 19.80
C PRO A 250 -3.86 3.37 20.26
N ALA A 251 -2.90 3.17 19.36
CA ALA A 251 -1.48 3.29 19.64
C ALA A 251 -0.72 3.93 18.47
N SER A 252 0.53 4.32 18.72
CA SER A 252 1.40 4.89 17.70
C SER A 252 2.78 4.26 17.79
N PHE A 253 3.27 3.69 16.70
CA PHE A 253 4.63 3.12 16.62
C PHE A 253 5.72 4.16 16.94
N TRP A 254 5.44 5.46 16.71
CA TRP A 254 6.31 6.54 17.15
C TRP A 254 6.61 6.56 18.66
N LYS A 255 5.78 5.90 19.47
CA LYS A 255 5.94 5.77 20.92
C LYS A 255 6.54 4.43 21.37
N SER A 256 7.01 3.59 20.44
CA SER A 256 7.69 2.35 20.81
C SER A 256 8.93 2.63 21.68
N PRO A 257 9.18 1.84 22.75
CA PRO A 257 10.27 1.99 23.69
C PRO A 257 11.59 1.53 23.07
N MET A 258 12.13 2.36 22.19
CA MET A 258 13.46 2.20 21.58
C MET A 258 14.43 3.17 22.25
N ASP A 259 15.71 2.78 22.33
CA ASP A 259 16.78 3.70 22.73
C ASP A 259 16.70 4.99 21.88
N PRO A 260 16.58 6.18 22.50
CA PRO A 260 16.39 7.42 21.77
C PRO A 260 17.51 7.77 20.80
N GLU A 261 18.76 7.44 21.16
CA GLU A 261 19.93 7.75 20.33
C GLU A 261 20.00 6.83 19.12
N LYS A 262 19.77 5.52 19.32
CA LYS A 262 19.60 4.57 18.22
C LYS A 262 18.48 5.00 17.29
N LYS A 263 17.30 5.35 17.81
CA LYS A 263 16.16 5.79 16.99
C LYS A 263 16.50 7.04 16.19
N ARG A 264 17.20 8.01 16.79
CA ARG A 264 17.65 9.23 16.13
C ARG A 264 18.61 8.90 14.97
N LEU A 265 19.59 8.03 15.21
CA LEU A 265 20.55 7.59 14.20
C LEU A 265 19.88 6.80 13.06
N ASP A 266 19.00 5.85 13.39
CA ASP A 266 18.22 5.06 12.42
C ASP A 266 17.35 5.97 11.53
N THR A 267 16.68 6.95 12.13
CA THR A 267 15.85 7.94 11.39
C THR A 267 16.71 8.79 10.45
N GLU A 268 17.88 9.25 10.92
CA GLU A 268 18.83 10.03 10.12
C GLU A 268 19.37 9.21 8.93
N MET A 269 19.84 7.99 9.20
CA MET A 269 20.38 7.09 8.18
C MET A 269 19.32 6.68 7.16
N GLY A 270 18.09 6.38 7.60
CA GLY A 270 16.99 6.02 6.70
C GLY A 270 16.60 7.16 5.75
N ALA A 271 16.54 8.39 6.26
CA ALA A 271 16.28 9.56 5.42
C ALA A 271 17.46 9.87 4.47
N ASN A 272 18.71 9.76 4.96
CA ASN A 272 19.90 9.95 4.13
C ASN A 272 20.08 8.86 3.08
N ARG A 273 19.64 7.64 3.35
CA ARG A 273 19.58 6.56 2.36
C ARG A 273 18.66 6.92 1.20
N VAL A 274 17.48 7.48 1.48
CA VAL A 274 16.61 8.01 0.41
C VAL A 274 17.33 9.09 -0.37
N ARG A 275 17.91 10.10 0.30
CA ARG A 275 18.65 11.19 -0.37
C ARG A 275 19.75 10.68 -1.27
N LEU A 276 20.55 9.73 -0.80
CA LEU A 276 21.59 9.06 -1.59
C LEU A 276 21.02 8.42 -2.86
N ARG A 277 19.92 7.68 -2.74
CA ARG A 277 19.28 7.00 -3.87
C ARG A 277 18.73 7.94 -4.94
N ILE A 278 18.23 9.11 -4.56
CA ILE A 278 17.63 10.09 -5.48
C ILE A 278 18.58 11.25 -5.83
N GLY A 279 19.86 11.17 -5.44
CA GLY A 279 20.87 12.18 -5.76
C GLY A 279 20.72 13.51 -5.01
N LEU A 280 20.01 13.55 -3.88
CA LEU A 280 19.91 14.75 -3.06
C LEU A 280 21.13 14.91 -2.15
N PRO A 281 21.69 16.12 -2.01
CA PRO A 281 22.81 16.37 -1.10
C PRO A 281 22.38 16.19 0.35
N PHE A 282 23.27 15.62 1.17
CA PHE A 282 23.07 15.47 2.60
C PHE A 282 24.40 15.50 3.36
N LYS A 283 24.33 15.62 4.69
CA LYS A 283 25.43 15.44 5.63
C LYS A 283 25.00 14.43 6.70
N GLY A 284 25.97 13.76 7.31
CA GLY A 284 25.72 12.82 8.40
C GLY A 284 25.79 11.35 7.97
N ALA A 285 25.34 10.47 8.86
CA ALA A 285 25.42 9.02 8.66
C ALA A 285 24.41 8.54 7.61
N VAL A 286 24.75 7.47 6.89
CA VAL A 286 23.88 6.81 5.91
C VAL A 286 24.10 5.30 5.94
N ASP A 287 23.01 4.56 5.87
CA ASP A 287 23.06 3.11 5.70
C ASP A 287 23.15 2.76 4.20
N THR A 288 24.27 2.16 3.82
CA THR A 288 24.56 1.74 2.43
C THR A 288 24.42 0.23 2.22
N PHE A 289 24.00 -0.51 3.25
CA PHE A 289 23.83 -1.96 3.18
C PHE A 289 22.74 -2.35 2.17
N GLU A 290 23.01 -3.37 1.36
CA GLU A 290 22.11 -3.86 0.30
C GLU A 290 21.53 -2.77 -0.63
N LEU A 291 22.21 -1.64 -0.87
CA LEU A 291 21.67 -0.57 -1.72
C LEU A 291 21.26 -1.06 -3.12
N GLU A 292 22.06 -1.93 -3.73
CA GLU A 292 21.79 -2.48 -5.06
C GLU A 292 20.51 -3.32 -5.10
N LYS A 293 20.23 -4.09 -4.04
CA LYS A 293 19.04 -4.95 -3.93
C LYS A 293 17.74 -4.14 -3.95
N TYR A 294 17.77 -2.93 -3.40
CA TYR A 294 16.61 -2.03 -3.33
C TYR A 294 16.70 -0.89 -4.36
N GLY A 295 17.63 -0.97 -5.30
CA GLY A 295 17.84 0.04 -6.34
C GLY A 295 16.66 0.18 -7.30
N PHE A 296 16.68 1.25 -8.10
CA PHE A 296 15.71 1.46 -9.17
C PHE A 296 15.80 0.37 -10.24
N GLY A 297 14.68 0.12 -10.90
CA GLY A 297 14.61 -0.81 -12.02
C GLY A 297 15.29 -0.24 -13.26
N ARG A 298 15.48 -1.10 -14.28
CA ARG A 298 16.15 -0.71 -15.53
C ARG A 298 15.20 -0.58 -16.71
N VAL A 299 13.89 -0.74 -16.50
CA VAL A 299 12.87 -0.67 -17.56
C VAL A 299 12.65 0.77 -18.00
N ARG A 300 12.67 1.71 -17.05
CA ARG A 300 12.63 3.15 -17.30
C ARG A 300 13.48 3.89 -16.26
N SER A 301 14.08 5.01 -16.64
CA SER A 301 14.98 5.78 -15.78
C SER A 301 14.25 6.60 -14.69
N PHE A 302 14.90 6.83 -13.55
CA PHE A 302 14.33 7.68 -12.49
C PHE A 302 14.16 9.14 -12.96
N GLU A 303 15.03 9.63 -13.83
CA GLU A 303 14.92 10.95 -14.45
C GLU A 303 13.64 11.08 -15.29
N ASN A 304 13.27 10.02 -16.01
CA ASN A 304 12.00 10.01 -16.76
C ASN A 304 10.79 9.86 -15.83
N TYR A 305 10.92 9.20 -14.69
CA TYR A 305 9.88 9.21 -13.66
C TYR A 305 9.63 10.63 -13.10
N LEU A 306 10.68 11.42 -12.84
CA LEU A 306 10.52 12.81 -12.39
C LEU A 306 9.79 13.67 -13.43
N LYS A 307 10.08 13.48 -14.73
CA LYS A 307 9.36 14.15 -15.82
C LYS A 307 7.90 13.71 -15.89
N PHE A 308 7.65 12.39 -15.81
CA PHE A 308 6.32 11.80 -15.86
C PHE A 308 5.44 12.26 -14.68
N SER A 309 6.00 12.25 -13.47
CA SER A 309 5.31 12.69 -12.25
C SER A 309 5.23 14.21 -12.12
N ASN A 310 5.95 14.95 -12.97
CA ASN A 310 6.11 16.40 -12.89
C ASN A 310 6.40 16.83 -11.46
N ILE A 311 7.49 16.28 -10.89
CA ILE A 311 7.96 16.60 -9.53
C ILE A 311 9.39 17.13 -9.61
N SER A 312 9.62 18.29 -9.00
CA SER A 312 10.95 18.85 -8.80
C SER A 312 11.37 18.80 -7.32
N PHE A 313 12.64 18.49 -7.08
CA PHE A 313 13.24 18.64 -5.74
C PHE A 313 13.83 20.04 -5.51
N GLU A 314 13.90 20.87 -6.54
CA GLU A 314 14.35 22.25 -6.47
C GLU A 314 13.18 23.20 -6.15
N GLY A 315 13.49 24.29 -5.45
CA GLY A 315 12.47 25.30 -5.12
C GLY A 315 11.37 24.80 -4.18
N TRP A 316 10.15 25.30 -4.38
CA TRP A 316 8.97 24.87 -3.65
C TRP A 316 8.33 23.67 -4.36
N MET A 317 8.40 22.49 -3.76
CA MET A 317 7.90 21.24 -4.34
C MET A 317 6.42 21.32 -4.76
N ASN A 318 5.64 22.16 -4.08
CA ASN A 318 4.21 22.37 -4.34
C ASN A 318 3.91 23.02 -5.70
N ASP A 319 4.90 23.63 -6.35
CA ASP A 319 4.74 24.30 -7.65
C ASP A 319 4.58 23.28 -8.80
N THR A 320 4.90 22.01 -8.53
CA THR A 320 4.87 20.92 -9.51
C THR A 320 3.93 19.81 -9.02
N ASN A 321 3.14 19.22 -9.92
CA ASN A 321 2.18 18.17 -9.59
C ASN A 321 1.83 17.31 -10.83
N SER A 322 1.29 16.12 -10.59
CA SER A 322 0.86 15.16 -11.61
C SER A 322 -0.65 15.18 -11.85
N CYS A 323 -1.35 16.27 -11.52
CA CYS A 323 -2.83 16.30 -11.57
C CYS A 323 -3.40 16.45 -12.99
N GLY A 324 -2.55 16.72 -13.98
CA GLY A 324 -2.93 16.68 -15.38
C GLY A 324 -3.17 15.24 -15.86
N GLN A 325 -3.79 15.10 -17.04
CA GLN A 325 -3.98 13.80 -17.65
C GLN A 325 -2.62 13.18 -18.02
N LEU A 326 -2.24 12.12 -17.32
CA LEU A 326 -1.05 11.34 -17.63
C LEU A 326 -1.32 10.40 -18.80
N GLN A 327 -0.25 10.10 -19.53
CA GLN A 327 -0.24 9.20 -20.69
C GLN A 327 0.86 8.16 -20.50
N TRP A 328 0.64 6.97 -21.06
CA TRP A 328 1.60 5.88 -20.97
C TRP A 328 2.95 6.28 -21.57
N VAL A 329 4.03 5.88 -20.90
CA VAL A 329 5.41 6.14 -21.32
C VAL A 329 6.06 4.82 -21.71
N PRO A 330 6.57 4.69 -22.95
CA PRO A 330 7.24 3.48 -23.42
C PRO A 330 8.41 3.03 -22.55
N TYR A 331 8.63 1.73 -22.52
CA TYR A 331 9.80 1.13 -21.86
C TYR A 331 11.08 1.50 -22.62
N GLU A 332 12.11 1.89 -21.88
CA GLU A 332 13.47 2.06 -22.40
C GLU A 332 14.14 0.69 -22.62
N ASN A 333 13.82 -0.28 -21.76
CA ASN A 333 14.24 -1.68 -21.86
C ASN A 333 13.10 -2.62 -21.47
N ALA A 334 12.47 -3.25 -22.45
CA ALA A 334 11.34 -4.15 -22.24
C ALA A 334 11.72 -5.55 -21.74
N THR A 335 13.01 -5.93 -21.76
CA THR A 335 13.47 -7.31 -21.47
C THR A 335 12.94 -7.82 -20.12
N GLU A 336 13.09 -7.03 -19.07
CA GLU A 336 12.64 -7.40 -17.73
C GLU A 336 11.11 -7.51 -17.63
N VAL A 337 10.37 -6.77 -18.45
CA VAL A 337 8.90 -6.85 -18.51
C VAL A 337 8.48 -8.12 -19.24
N GLU A 338 9.08 -8.41 -20.39
CA GLU A 338 8.85 -9.63 -21.18
C GLU A 338 9.15 -10.90 -20.36
N GLU A 339 10.19 -10.88 -19.53
CA GLU A 339 10.48 -11.96 -18.58
C GLU A 339 9.40 -12.11 -17.49
N THR A 340 8.81 -11.00 -17.06
CA THR A 340 7.80 -10.98 -15.97
C THR A 340 6.46 -11.49 -16.45
N VAL A 341 5.97 -11.00 -17.60
CA VAL A 341 4.69 -11.40 -18.17
C VAL A 341 4.78 -12.71 -18.98
N GLY A 342 6.01 -13.15 -19.29
CA GLY A 342 6.27 -14.26 -20.18
C GLY A 342 6.04 -13.91 -21.65
N ARG A 343 6.24 -14.88 -22.56
CA ARG A 343 5.99 -14.68 -24.01
C ARG A 343 4.51 -14.54 -24.39
N GLY A 344 3.62 -14.34 -23.43
CA GLY A 344 2.20 -14.13 -23.66
C GLY A 344 1.71 -13.01 -22.76
N TRP A 345 1.41 -11.86 -23.36
CA TRP A 345 0.36 -10.99 -22.84
C TRP A 345 -0.90 -11.86 -22.73
N LYS A 346 -1.40 -12.10 -21.53
CA LYS A 346 -2.63 -12.87 -21.33
C LYS A 346 -3.82 -11.95 -21.35
#